data_AF-A0A925U3X5-F1
#
_entry.id   AF-A0A925U3X5-F1
#
_cell.length_a   1.000
_cell.length_b   1.000
_cell.length_c   1.000
_cell.angle_alpha   90.00
_cell.angle_beta   90.00
_cell.angle_gamma   90.00
#
_symmetry.space_group_name_H-M   'P 1'
#
loop_
_entity.id
_entity.type
_entity.pdbx_description
1 polymer ?
#
loop_
_entity_poly.entity_id
_entity_poly.type
_entity_poly.pdbx_seq_one_letter_code
_entity_poly.pdbx_strand_id
1 'polypeptide(L)'
;SVRRFRDETFGLQESFLRFSQRYLFTEISGEPHMRDMFRMIRAHLAIDKLHQEVRGEIMDMVQYLDSNALRRQSGAMHRLTVVTIVGLVGTIATGFLGMNLLDETSNPLSVKAGYFGVVLGVTLILVALTIVFSRPLANLLEKIAGDSRRD
;
A
#
# COMPACT_ATOMS: atom_id res chain seq x y z
N SER A 1 6.21 12.62 17.26
CA SER A 1 5.31 11.50 16.88
C SER A 1 5.07 11.53 15.37
N VAL A 2 4.77 10.40 14.73
CA VAL A 2 4.56 10.33 13.25
C VAL A 2 3.44 11.26 12.77
N ARG A 3 2.38 11.41 13.58
CA ARG A 3 1.27 12.33 13.28
C ARG A 3 1.71 13.79 13.22
N ARG A 4 2.52 14.23 14.20
CA ARG A 4 3.09 15.59 14.22
C ARG A 4 3.96 15.87 13.00
N PHE A 5 4.82 14.93 12.63
CA PHE A 5 5.69 15.06 11.46
C PHE A 5 4.88 15.16 10.15
N ARG A 6 3.81 14.36 10.03
CA ARG A 6 2.88 14.42 8.88
C ARG A 6 2.20 15.79 8.79
N ASP A 7 1.66 16.27 9.90
CA ASP A 7 0.93 17.54 9.94
C ASP A 7 1.90 18.73 9.67
N GLU A 8 3.14 18.66 10.16
CA GLU A 8 4.22 19.62 9.83
C GLU A 8 4.60 19.58 8.33
N THR A 9 4.70 18.39 7.71
CA THR A 9 5.04 18.24 6.28
C THR A 9 3.95 18.85 5.39
N PHE A 10 2.67 18.59 5.68
CA PHE A 10 1.57 19.19 4.92
C PHE A 10 1.47 20.70 5.12
N GLY A 11 1.73 21.19 6.35
CA GLY A 11 1.82 22.63 6.60
C GLY A 11 2.95 23.30 5.84
N LEU A 12 4.12 22.64 5.73
CA LEU A 12 5.25 23.13 4.94
C LEU A 12 4.92 23.16 3.44
N GLN A 13 4.29 22.11 2.91
CA GLN A 13 3.83 22.06 1.53
C GLN A 13 2.83 23.19 1.23
N GLU A 14 1.85 23.40 2.11
CA GLU A 14 0.87 24.46 1.96
C GLU A 14 1.51 25.85 1.98
N SER A 15 2.43 26.09 2.92
CA SER A 15 3.19 27.34 3.02
C SER A 15 4.02 27.59 1.77
N PHE A 16 4.68 26.55 1.25
CA PHE A 16 5.45 26.62 0.01
C PHE A 16 4.58 26.94 -1.20
N LEU A 17 3.39 26.33 -1.33
CA LEU A 17 2.45 26.62 -2.41
C LEU A 17 1.95 28.07 -2.35
N ARG A 18 1.58 28.56 -1.15
CA ARG A 18 1.19 29.96 -0.98
C ARG A 18 2.34 30.90 -1.31
N PHE A 19 3.56 30.57 -0.90
CA PHE A 19 4.76 31.34 -1.24
C PHE A 19 4.94 31.41 -2.75
N SER A 20 4.88 30.27 -3.43
CA SER A 20 5.07 30.17 -4.87
C SER A 20 3.98 30.90 -5.66
N GLN A 21 2.74 30.88 -5.21
CA GLN A 21 1.64 31.56 -5.91
C GLN A 21 1.59 33.06 -5.63
N ARG A 22 1.97 33.51 -4.43
CA ARG A 22 1.76 34.90 -3.98
C ARG A 22 3.00 35.78 -4.05
N TYR A 23 4.19 35.20 -3.89
CA TYR A 23 5.43 35.98 -3.71
C TYR A 23 6.48 35.70 -4.79
N LEU A 24 6.42 34.53 -5.44
CA LEU A 24 7.30 34.24 -6.57
C LEU A 24 6.75 34.92 -7.85
N PHE A 25 6.95 36.24 -7.95
CA PHE A 25 6.59 36.99 -9.14
C PHE A 25 7.52 36.63 -10.31
N THR A 26 6.92 36.24 -11.45
CA THR A 26 7.68 35.94 -12.67
C THR A 26 8.07 37.21 -13.42
N GLU A 27 7.28 38.28 -13.32
CA GLU A 27 7.58 39.60 -13.90
C GLU A 27 7.18 40.73 -12.94
N ILE A 28 8.09 41.67 -12.69
CA ILE A 28 7.91 42.74 -11.68
C ILE A 28 7.73 44.12 -12.33
N SER A 29 8.05 44.32 -13.62
CA SER A 29 8.02 45.65 -14.24
C SER A 29 7.80 45.64 -15.75
N GLY A 30 7.07 46.64 -16.26
CA GLY A 30 6.85 46.85 -17.71
C GLY A 30 8.08 47.40 -18.44
N GLU A 31 8.97 48.11 -17.74
CA GLU A 31 10.21 48.66 -18.28
C GLU A 31 11.20 47.52 -18.64
N PRO A 32 11.79 47.48 -19.85
CA PRO A 32 12.74 46.44 -20.25
C PRO A 32 13.99 46.37 -19.35
N HIS A 33 14.53 47.54 -18.97
CA HIS A 33 15.77 47.63 -18.18
C HIS A 33 15.64 47.02 -16.77
N MET A 34 14.50 47.24 -16.11
CA MET A 34 14.22 46.71 -14.77
C MET A 34 14.03 45.19 -14.78
N ARG A 35 13.49 44.63 -15.87
CA ARG A 35 13.36 43.17 -16.05
C ARG A 35 14.72 42.48 -16.16
N ASP A 36 15.66 43.09 -16.88
CA ASP A 36 16.99 42.51 -17.05
C ASP A 36 17.81 42.54 -15.75
N MET A 37 17.78 43.65 -14.99
CA MET A 37 18.40 43.70 -13.67
C MET A 37 17.78 42.66 -12.71
N PHE A 38 16.45 42.54 -12.70
CA PHE A 38 15.77 41.54 -11.86
C PHE A 38 16.16 40.10 -12.25
N ARG A 39 16.23 39.79 -13.55
CA ARG A 39 16.68 38.48 -14.03
C ARG A 39 18.12 38.18 -13.60
N MET A 40 19.02 39.16 -13.68
CA MET A 40 20.42 38.99 -13.30
C MET A 40 20.57 38.73 -11.79
N ILE A 41 19.83 39.46 -10.95
CA ILE A 41 19.80 39.26 -9.50
C ILE A 41 19.20 37.89 -9.15
N ARG A 42 18.08 37.51 -9.79
CA ARG A 42 17.43 36.21 -9.59
C ARG A 42 18.32 35.04 -9.96
N ALA A 43 19.07 35.17 -11.06
CA ALA A 43 20.05 34.18 -11.49
C ALA A 43 21.24 34.09 -10.52
N HIS A 44 21.76 35.24 -10.06
CA HIS A 44 22.88 35.26 -9.12
C HIS A 44 22.52 34.65 -7.76
N LEU A 45 21.30 34.90 -7.27
CA LEU A 45 20.75 34.30 -6.06
C LEU A 45 20.27 32.86 -6.25
N ALA A 46 20.32 32.32 -7.47
CA ALA A 46 19.87 30.98 -7.83
C ALA A 46 18.46 30.63 -7.32
N ILE A 47 17.56 31.63 -7.27
CA ILE A 47 16.22 31.50 -6.65
C ILE A 47 15.42 30.35 -7.30
N ASP A 48 15.53 30.20 -8.62
CA ASP A 48 14.83 29.13 -9.35
C ASP A 48 15.37 27.74 -9.00
N LYS A 49 16.68 27.61 -8.79
CA LYS A 49 17.30 26.36 -8.37
C LYS A 49 16.86 26.00 -6.95
N LEU A 50 16.95 26.95 -6.03
CA LEU A 50 16.55 26.76 -4.63
C LEU A 50 15.06 26.42 -4.51
N HIS A 51 14.20 27.04 -5.33
CA HIS A 51 12.78 26.72 -5.38
C HIS A 51 12.53 25.27 -5.81
N GLN A 52 13.22 24.77 -6.84
CA GLN A 52 13.09 23.38 -7.27
C GLN A 52 13.61 22.39 -6.23
N GLU A 53 14.69 22.73 -5.55
CA GLU A 53 15.28 21.89 -4.50
C GLU A 53 14.34 21.75 -3.31
N VAL A 54 13.84 22.87 -2.77
CA VAL A 54 12.87 22.86 -1.66
C VAL A 54 11.58 22.14 -2.06
N ARG A 55 11.10 22.35 -3.29
CA ARG A 55 9.94 21.62 -3.81
C ARG A 55 10.20 20.11 -3.85
N GLY A 56 11.36 19.70 -4.32
CA GLY A 56 11.78 18.30 -4.39
C GLY A 56 11.79 17.66 -3.00
N GLU A 57 12.47 18.30 -2.04
CA GLU A 57 12.58 17.79 -0.68
C GLU A 57 11.21 17.65 0.01
N ILE A 58 10.31 18.63 -0.15
CA ILE A 58 8.93 18.53 0.37
C ILE A 58 8.19 17.35 -0.28
N MET A 59 8.31 17.15 -1.60
CA MET A 59 7.66 16.02 -2.29
C MET A 59 8.22 14.68 -1.84
N ASP A 60 9.53 14.59 -1.61
CA ASP A 60 10.18 13.39 -1.11
C ASP A 60 9.67 13.02 0.30
N MET A 61 9.50 14.02 1.17
CA MET A 61 8.91 13.82 2.50
C MET A 61 7.45 13.33 2.41
N VAL A 62 6.65 13.86 1.49
CA VAL A 62 5.27 13.41 1.25
C VAL A 62 5.25 11.96 0.77
N GLN A 63 6.08 11.59 -0.22
CA GLN A 63 6.16 10.21 -0.71
C GLN A 63 6.64 9.22 0.36
N TYR A 64 7.56 9.65 1.22
CA TYR A 64 8.00 8.84 2.35
C TYR A 64 6.85 8.56 3.33
N LEU A 65 6.02 9.57 3.62
CA LEU A 65 4.84 9.42 4.47
C LEU A 65 3.82 8.44 3.88
N ASP A 66 3.54 8.53 2.59
CA ASP A 66 2.62 7.61 1.89
C ASP A 66 3.15 6.17 1.88
N SER A 67 4.44 6.00 1.59
CA SER A 67 5.10 4.69 1.62
C SER A 67 5.03 4.05 3.01
N ASN A 68 5.19 4.85 4.06
CA ASN A 68 5.08 4.37 5.44
C ASN A 68 3.63 4.04 5.82
N ALA A 69 2.65 4.80 5.34
CA ALA A 69 1.22 4.52 5.54
C ALA A 69 0.82 3.19 4.87
N LEU A 70 1.24 2.96 3.63
CA LEU A 70 1.00 1.72 2.88
C LEU A 70 1.62 0.50 3.57
N ARG A 71 2.84 0.61 4.10
CA ARG A 71 3.49 -0.48 4.87
C ARG A 71 2.68 -0.85 6.12
N ARG A 72 2.13 0.14 6.82
CA ARG A 72 1.28 -0.11 8.01
C ARG A 72 -0.05 -0.77 7.63
N GLN A 73 -0.65 -0.37 6.52
CA GLN A 73 -1.89 -0.97 6.01
C GLN A 73 -1.70 -2.42 5.58
N SER A 74 -0.58 -2.72 4.90
CA SER A 74 -0.21 -4.09 4.52
C SER A 74 -0.06 -5.02 5.74
N GLY A 75 0.55 -4.52 6.82
CA GLY A 75 0.69 -5.28 8.06
C GLY A 75 -0.65 -5.64 8.74
N ALA A 76 -1.63 -4.74 8.69
CA ALA A 76 -2.97 -5.00 9.24
C ALA A 76 -3.75 -6.01 8.39
N MET A 77 -3.70 -5.86 7.06
CA MET A 77 -4.33 -6.77 6.12
C MET A 77 -3.79 -8.19 6.27
N HIS A 78 -2.47 -8.35 6.41
CA HIS A 78 -1.85 -9.65 6.60
C HIS A 78 -2.34 -10.36 7.87
N ARG A 79 -2.49 -9.63 8.98
CA ARG A 79 -3.05 -10.18 10.23
C ARG A 79 -4.49 -10.67 10.04
N LEU A 80 -5.33 -9.90 9.34
CA LEU A 80 -6.70 -10.30 9.06
C LEU A 80 -6.75 -11.57 8.19
N THR A 81 -5.94 -11.65 7.13
CA THR A 81 -5.88 -12.84 6.26
C THR A 81 -5.45 -14.09 7.03
N VAL A 82 -4.44 -13.99 7.89
CA VAL A 82 -3.99 -15.13 8.73
C VAL A 82 -5.14 -15.60 9.65
N VAL A 83 -5.83 -14.67 10.30
CA VAL A 83 -6.97 -14.98 11.17
C VAL A 83 -8.10 -15.65 10.37
N THR A 84 -8.45 -15.12 9.21
CA THR A 84 -9.50 -15.71 8.35
C THR A 84 -9.13 -17.11 7.88
N ILE A 85 -7.89 -17.34 7.49
CA ILE A 85 -7.40 -18.65 7.05
C ILE A 85 -7.49 -19.67 8.18
N VAL A 86 -6.99 -19.32 9.37
CA VAL A 86 -7.06 -20.19 10.56
C VAL A 86 -8.51 -20.45 10.94
N GLY A 87 -9.35 -19.41 10.90
CA GLY A 87 -10.79 -19.50 11.15
C GLY A 87 -11.48 -20.46 10.18
N LEU A 88 -11.24 -20.34 8.88
CA LEU A 88 -11.82 -21.19 7.85
C LEU A 88 -11.43 -22.66 8.05
N VAL A 89 -10.14 -22.93 8.31
CA VAL A 89 -9.66 -24.28 8.63
C VAL A 89 -10.34 -24.81 9.89
N GLY A 90 -10.46 -23.98 10.93
CA GLY A 90 -11.16 -24.30 12.17
C GLY A 90 -12.64 -24.60 11.96
N THR A 91 -13.34 -23.82 11.14
CA THR A 91 -14.76 -24.04 10.82
C THR A 91 -14.96 -25.32 10.04
N ILE A 92 -14.10 -25.64 9.07
CA ILE A 92 -14.15 -26.89 8.31
C ILE A 92 -13.90 -28.08 9.23
N ALA A 93 -12.86 -28.01 10.08
CA ALA A 93 -12.55 -29.05 11.05
C ALA A 93 -13.70 -29.26 12.05
N THR A 94 -14.26 -28.18 12.59
CA THR A 94 -15.36 -28.23 13.56
C THR A 94 -16.67 -28.70 12.92
N GLY A 95 -16.97 -28.29 11.68
CA GLY A 95 -18.14 -28.76 10.94
C GLY A 95 -18.08 -30.26 10.67
N PHE A 96 -16.92 -30.78 10.28
CA PHE A 96 -16.73 -32.22 10.09
C PHE A 96 -16.86 -33.01 11.39
N LEU A 97 -16.27 -32.53 12.50
CA LEU A 97 -16.42 -33.16 13.82
C LEU A 97 -17.87 -33.12 14.32
N GLY A 98 -18.54 -31.98 14.17
CA GLY A 98 -19.93 -31.79 14.61
C GLY A 98 -20.94 -32.64 13.84
N MET A 99 -20.77 -32.80 12.52
CA MET A 99 -21.71 -33.53 11.68
C MET A 99 -21.41 -35.03 11.54
N ASN A 100 -20.15 -35.47 11.65
CA ASN A 100 -19.76 -36.86 11.33
C ASN A 100 -19.37 -37.70 12.57
N LEU A 101 -18.89 -37.04 13.64
CA LEU A 101 -18.49 -37.73 14.87
C LEU A 101 -19.67 -38.01 15.81
N LEU A 102 -20.65 -37.11 15.86
CA LEU A 102 -21.81 -37.17 16.76
C LEU A 102 -23.00 -37.99 16.20
N ASP A 103 -23.16 -38.09 14.88
CA ASP A 103 -24.33 -38.72 14.24
C ASP A 103 -24.12 -40.21 13.90
N GLU A 104 -22.91 -40.59 13.47
CA GLU A 104 -22.62 -41.94 12.98
C GLU A 104 -22.15 -42.88 14.11
N THR A 105 -23.04 -43.36 14.98
CA THR A 105 -22.70 -44.18 16.17
C THR A 105 -22.17 -45.60 15.87
N SER A 106 -21.97 -45.98 14.60
CA SER A 106 -21.68 -47.35 14.17
C SER A 106 -20.20 -47.65 13.84
N ASN A 107 -19.35 -46.65 13.59
CA ASN A 107 -17.96 -46.84 13.14
C ASN A 107 -16.91 -46.55 14.23
N PRO A 108 -15.80 -47.31 14.30
CA PRO A 108 -14.75 -47.14 15.30
C PRO A 108 -14.08 -45.76 15.20
N LEU A 109 -13.83 -45.14 16.36
CA LEU A 109 -13.27 -43.77 16.50
C LEU A 109 -11.95 -43.56 15.73
N SER A 110 -11.15 -44.63 15.56
CA SER A 110 -9.85 -44.62 14.86
C SER A 110 -9.98 -44.37 13.35
N VAL A 111 -11.00 -44.93 12.70
CA VAL A 111 -11.25 -44.73 11.26
C VAL A 111 -11.75 -43.31 11.00
N LYS A 112 -12.58 -42.76 11.90
CA LYS A 112 -13.05 -41.37 11.84
C LYS A 112 -11.93 -40.36 12.02
N ALA A 113 -11.01 -40.61 12.95
CA ALA A 113 -9.80 -39.79 13.13
C ALA A 113 -8.92 -39.80 11.88
N GLY A 114 -8.86 -40.93 11.16
CA GLY A 114 -8.19 -41.04 9.86
C GLY A 114 -8.81 -40.11 8.79
N TYR A 115 -10.13 -40.19 8.59
CA TYR A 115 -10.83 -39.31 7.63
C TYR A 115 -10.71 -37.83 8.00
N PHE A 116 -10.82 -37.50 9.29
CA PHE A 116 -10.60 -36.14 9.79
C PHE A 116 -9.19 -35.64 9.47
N GLY A 117 -8.15 -36.46 9.71
CA GLY A 117 -6.77 -36.13 9.39
C GLY A 117 -6.54 -35.89 7.89
N VAL A 118 -7.16 -36.71 7.03
CA VAL A 118 -7.08 -36.54 5.57
C VAL A 118 -7.76 -35.23 5.13
N VAL A 119 -8.98 -34.96 5.59
CA VAL A 119 -9.72 -33.73 5.24
C VAL A 119 -8.98 -32.49 5.73
N LEU A 120 -8.48 -32.50 6.97
CA LEU A 120 -7.72 -31.39 7.54
C LEU A 120 -6.41 -31.18 6.76
N GLY A 121 -5.70 -32.27 6.44
CA GLY A 121 -4.50 -32.24 5.62
C GLY A 121 -4.73 -31.65 4.23
N VAL A 122 -5.77 -32.10 3.52
CA VAL A 122 -6.16 -31.56 2.21
C VAL A 122 -6.51 -30.08 2.31
N THR A 123 -7.24 -29.67 3.35
CA THR A 123 -7.62 -28.27 3.58
C THR A 123 -6.40 -27.38 3.82
N LEU A 124 -5.44 -27.82 4.64
CA LEU A 124 -4.17 -27.12 4.88
C LEU A 124 -3.34 -27.01 3.59
N ILE A 125 -3.27 -28.08 2.79
CA ILE A 125 -2.58 -28.08 1.50
C ILE A 125 -3.24 -27.08 0.54
N LEU A 126 -4.57 -27.07 0.46
CA LEU A 126 -5.33 -26.13 -0.38
C LEU A 126 -5.08 -24.68 0.02
N VAL A 127 -5.08 -24.39 1.32
CA VAL A 127 -4.76 -23.07 1.86
C VAL A 127 -3.32 -22.69 1.52
N ALA A 128 -2.36 -23.56 1.78
CA ALA A 128 -0.95 -23.29 1.49
C ALA A 128 -0.71 -23.05 0.00
N LEU A 129 -1.34 -23.87 -0.85
CA LEU A 129 -1.28 -23.73 -2.30
C LEU A 129 -1.92 -22.41 -2.74
N THR A 130 -3.04 -22.00 -2.16
CA THR A 130 -3.68 -20.71 -2.44
C THR A 130 -2.76 -19.53 -2.09
N ILE A 131 -2.10 -19.58 -0.93
CA ILE A 131 -1.16 -18.54 -0.52
C ILE A 131 0.02 -18.46 -1.51
N VAL A 132 0.61 -19.60 -1.87
CA VAL A 132 1.77 -19.65 -2.79
C VAL A 132 1.40 -19.25 -4.21
N PHE A 133 0.24 -19.70 -4.72
CA PHE A 133 -0.24 -19.39 -6.07
C PHE A 133 -0.86 -17.99 -6.21
N SER A 134 -1.16 -17.29 -5.11
CA SER A 134 -1.75 -15.94 -5.17
C SER A 134 -0.89 -14.93 -5.94
N ARG A 135 0.44 -14.99 -5.80
CA ARG A 135 1.39 -14.09 -6.47
C ARG A 135 1.48 -14.33 -7.98
N PRO A 136 1.67 -15.56 -8.49
CA PRO A 136 1.72 -15.80 -9.93
C PRO A 136 0.39 -15.50 -10.63
N LEU A 137 -0.77 -15.74 -10.00
CA LEU A 137 -2.08 -15.44 -10.62
C LEU A 137 -2.29 -13.93 -10.84
N ALA A 138 -1.91 -13.11 -9.86
CA ALA A 138 -1.96 -11.65 -9.98
C ALA A 138 -1.07 -11.14 -11.13
N ASN A 139 0.14 -11.69 -11.25
CA ASN A 139 1.06 -11.38 -12.33
C ASN A 139 0.53 -11.83 -13.71
N LEU A 140 -0.18 -12.96 -13.78
CA LEU A 140 -0.82 -13.43 -15.02
C LEU A 140 -2.01 -12.54 -15.41
N LEU A 141 -2.82 -12.12 -14.44
CA LEU A 141 -3.95 -11.21 -14.68
C LEU A 141 -3.45 -9.84 -15.17
N GLU A 142 -2.40 -9.31 -14.55
CA GLU A 142 -1.79 -8.04 -14.95
C GLU A 142 -1.14 -8.13 -16.34
N LYS A 143 -0.54 -9.27 -16.69
CA LYS A 143 -0.01 -9.53 -18.04
C LYS A 143 -1.12 -9.56 -19.09
N ILE A 144 -2.28 -10.16 -18.80
CA ILE A 144 -3.43 -10.20 -19.70
C ILE A 144 -4.11 -8.83 -19.81
N ALA A 145 -4.26 -8.13 -18.68
CA ALA A 145 -4.85 -6.79 -18.64
C ALA A 145 -3.95 -5.74 -19.33
N GLY A 146 -2.64 -5.90 -19.26
CA GLY A 146 -1.67 -5.07 -19.99
C GLY A 146 -1.72 -5.29 -21.50
N ASP A 147 -2.05 -6.51 -21.94
CA ASP A 147 -2.19 -6.86 -23.36
C ASP A 147 -3.50 -6.29 -23.95
N SER A 148 -4.59 -6.32 -23.19
CA SER A 148 -5.91 -5.82 -23.63
C SER A 148 -6.02 -4.28 -23.76
N ARG A 149 -4.99 -3.53 -23.37
CA ARG A 149 -4.98 -2.05 -23.47
C ARG A 149 -4.24 -1.53 -24.72
N ARG A 150 -3.89 -2.43 -25.64
CA ARG A 150 -3.10 -2.11 -26.85
C ARG A 150 -3.83 -2.23 -28.18
N ASP A 151 -5.13 -2.51 -28.17
CA ASP A 151 -5.99 -2.47 -29.36
C ASP A 151 -6.99 -1.31 -29.31
#